data_AF-A0A378MW26-F1
#
_entry.id   AF-A0A378MW26-F1
#
_cell.length_a   1.000
_cell.length_b   1.000
_cell.length_c   1.000
_cell.angle_alpha   90.00
_cell.angle_beta   90.00
_cell.angle_gamma   90.00
#
_symmetry.space_group_name_H-M   'P 1'
#
loop_
_entity.id
_entity.type
_entity.pdbx_description
1 polymer ?
#
loop_
_entity_poly.entity_id
_entity_poly.type
_entity_poly.pdbx_seq_one_letter_code
_entity_poly.pdbx_strand_id
1 'polypeptide(L)' 'MDVKTENAIVELLKQLKNEGHLILVSTHNLASVPSFCDQVLMVNRTLLAKGKTEEIFNNQNLERVFGGLLHYQK' A
#
# COMPACT_ATOMS: atom_id res chain seq x y z
N MET A 1 -0.27 11.85 -10.13
CA MET A 1 -0.98 12.91 -9.38
C MET A 1 0.01 14.02 -9.07
N ASP A 2 -0.44 15.24 -8.83
CA ASP A 2 0.42 16.28 -8.23
C ASP A 2 0.83 15.82 -6.82
N VAL A 3 2.13 15.86 -6.52
CA VAL A 3 2.71 15.39 -5.25
C VAL A 3 2.09 16.13 -4.06
N LYS A 4 1.72 17.41 -4.24
CA LYS A 4 1.07 18.20 -3.19
C LYS A 4 -0.31 17.66 -2.80
N THR A 5 -1.11 17.25 -3.79
CA THR A 5 -2.45 16.71 -3.56
C THR A 5 -2.38 15.33 -2.90
N GLU A 6 -1.44 14.47 -3.34
CA GLU A 6 -1.27 13.14 -2.74
C GLU A 6 -0.85 13.24 -1.26
N ASN A 7 0.07 14.15 -0.93
CA ASN A 7 0.46 14.39 0.46
C ASN A 7 -0.71 14.86 1.33
N ALA A 8 -1.55 15.77 0.84
CA ALA A 8 -2.71 16.24 1.59
C ALA A 8 -3.72 15.12 1.88
N ILE A 9 -3.93 14.23 0.91
CA ILE A 9 -4.79 13.05 1.10
C ILE A 9 -4.17 12.10 2.13
N VAL A 10 -2.87 11.80 2.00
CA VAL A 10 -2.17 10.90 2.95
C VAL A 10 -2.24 11.42 4.38
N GLU A 11 -2.02 12.72 4.60
CA GLU A 11 -2.10 13.32 5.93
C GLU A 11 -3.52 13.25 6.50
N LEU A 12 -4.55 13.48 5.68
CA LEU A 12 -5.94 13.29 6.10
C LEU A 12 -6.22 11.84 6.51
N LEU A 13 -5.76 10.87 5.72
CA LEU A 13 -5.95 9.45 6.04
C LEU A 13 -5.25 9.05 7.35
N LYS A 14 -4.05 9.58 7.62
CA LYS A 14 -3.35 9.38 8.88
C LYS A 14 -4.10 10.00 10.06
N GLN A 15 -4.66 11.20 9.89
CA GLN A 15 -5.47 11.85 10.92
C GLN A 15 -6.69 10.99 11.27
N LEU A 16 -7.46 10.56 10.27
CA LEU A 16 -8.65 9.72 10.48
C LEU A 16 -8.29 8.39 11.17
N LYS A 17 -7.17 7.77 10.77
CA LYS A 17 -6.64 6.59 11.46
C LYS A 17 -6.36 6.88 12.94
N ASN A 18 -5.70 8.00 13.25
CA ASN A 18 -5.36 8.38 14.63
C ASN A 18 -6.61 8.69 15.48
N GLU A 19 -7.70 9.10 14.85
CA GLU A 19 -9.03 9.26 15.47
C GLU A 19 -9.75 7.91 15.72
N GLY A 20 -9.16 6.79 15.30
CA GLY A 20 -9.69 5.43 15.52
C GLY A 20 -10.48 4.88 14.34
N HIS A 21 -10.47 5.53 13.18
CA HIS A 21 -11.14 5.02 11.99
C HIS A 21 -10.34 3.93 11.28
N LEU A 22 -11.03 2.88 10.82
CA LEU A 22 -10.45 1.91 9.90
C LEU A 22 -10.45 2.48 8.48
N ILE A 23 -9.27 2.58 7.88
CA ILE A 23 -9.09 3.07 6.52
C ILE A 23 -8.74 1.90 5.60
N LEU A 24 -9.49 1.74 4.51
CA LEU A 24 -9.19 0.79 3.45
C LEU A 24 -8.74 1.56 2.21
N VAL A 25 -7.51 1.32 1.76
CA VAL A 25 -6.94 1.97 0.57
C VAL A 25 -6.65 0.92 -0.50
N SER A 26 -7.17 1.15 -1.69
CA SER A 26 -6.79 0.44 -2.92
C SER A 26 -6.03 1.42 -3.82
N THR A 27 -4.76 1.15 -4.08
CA THR A 27 -3.89 2.05 -4.85
C THR A 27 -3.12 1.29 -5.93
N HIS A 28 -2.85 1.96 -7.04
CA HIS A 28 -1.91 1.53 -8.07
C HIS A 28 -0.51 2.13 -7.86
N ASN A 29 -0.38 3.14 -6.99
CA ASN A 29 0.90 3.69 -6.59
C ASN A 29 1.48 2.86 -5.44
N LEU A 30 2.20 1.79 -5.80
CA LEU A 30 2.79 0.87 -4.82
C LEU A 30 3.87 1.54 -3.97
N ALA A 31 4.59 2.54 -4.50
CA ALA A 31 5.66 3.22 -3.79
C ALA A 31 5.17 4.01 -2.55
N SER A 32 3.91 4.43 -2.52
CA SER A 32 3.36 5.16 -1.38
C SER A 32 2.79 4.26 -0.28
N VAL A 33 2.54 2.97 -0.54
CA VAL A 33 1.97 2.02 0.43
C VAL A 33 2.76 1.95 1.75
N PRO A 34 4.10 1.82 1.76
CA PRO A 34 4.88 1.77 3.00
C PRO A 34 4.78 3.03 3.87
N SER A 35 4.36 4.17 3.30
CA SER A 35 4.36 5.46 4.00
C SER A 35 3.10 5.71 4.86
N PHE A 36 2.00 5.00 4.60
CA PHE A 36 0.73 5.24 5.29
C PHE A 36 -0.11 3.99 5.60
N CYS A 37 0.25 2.81 5.09
CA CYS A 37 -0.43 1.56 5.43
C CYS A 37 0.34 0.79 6.51
N ASP A 38 -0.34 0.41 7.59
CA ASP A 38 0.25 -0.49 8.62
C ASP A 38 0.15 -1.97 8.24
N GLN A 39 -0.85 -2.32 7.43
CA GLN A 39 -1.18 -3.66 6.99
C GLN A 39 -1.40 -3.67 5.48
N VAL A 40 -1.06 -4.77 4.83
CA VAL A 40 -1.33 -4.98 3.41
C VAL A 40 -2.06 -6.29 3.18
N LEU A 41 -2.94 -6.27 2.17
CA LEU A 41 -3.54 -7.47 1.60
C LEU A 41 -3.13 -7.53 0.13
N MET A 42 -2.47 -8.62 -0.24
CA MET A 42 -1.95 -8.84 -1.57
C MET A 42 -2.86 -9.80 -2.33
N VAL A 43 -3.52 -9.30 -3.37
CA VAL A 43 -4.60 -10.01 -4.05
C VAL A 43 -4.31 -10.13 -5.55
N ASN A 44 -4.38 -11.36 -6.07
CA ASN A 44 -4.45 -11.63 -7.51
C ASN A 44 -5.48 -12.73 -7.75
N ARG A 45 -6.73 -12.31 -8.06
CA ARG A 45 -7.96 -13.14 -8.08
C ARG A 45 -8.32 -13.81 -6.75
N THR A 46 -7.34 -14.04 -5.89
CA THR A 46 -7.39 -14.65 -4.57
C THR A 46 -6.42 -13.91 -3.65
N LEU A 47 -6.61 -14.05 -2.32
CA LEU A 47 -5.66 -13.51 -1.35
C LEU A 47 -4.39 -14.36 -1.35
N LEU A 48 -3.25 -13.73 -1.67
CA LEU A 48 -1.95 -14.39 -1.75
C LEU A 48 -1.10 -14.21 -0.49
N ALA A 49 -1.20 -13.04 0.16
CA ALA A 49 -0.51 -12.71 1.40
C ALA A 49 -1.26 -11.61 2.17
N LYS A 50 -1.11 -11.61 3.50
CA LYS A 50 -1.70 -10.60 4.41
C LYS A 50 -0.81 -10.46 5.65
N GLY A 51 -0.66 -9.24 6.14
CA GLY A 51 0.07 -8.97 7.38
C GLY A 51 0.60 -7.54 7.42
N LYS A 52 1.54 -7.29 8.33
CA LYS A 52 2.17 -5.97 8.43
C LYS A 52 2.87 -5.60 7.13
N THR A 53 2.80 -4.32 6.78
CA THR A 53 3.43 -3.80 5.56
C THR A 53 4.92 -4.12 5.51
N GLU A 54 5.64 -3.95 6.63
CA GLU A 54 7.08 -4.22 6.74
C GLU A 54 7.48 -5.69 6.48
N GLU A 55 6.56 -6.64 6.72
CA GLU A 55 6.82 -8.08 6.57
C GLU A 55 6.39 -8.58 5.17
N ILE A 56 5.24 -8.10 4.70
CA ILE A 56 4.57 -8.64 3.51
C ILE A 56 4.89 -7.84 2.25
N PHE A 57 5.12 -6.53 2.35
CA PHE A 57 5.36 -5.65 1.20
C PHE A 57 6.82 -5.73 0.73
N ASN A 58 7.18 -6.88 0.17
CA ASN A 58 8.51 -7.19 -0.34
C ASN A 58 8.46 -7.63 -1.81
N ASN A 59 9.63 -7.61 -2.48
CA ASN A 59 9.73 -7.92 -3.92
C ASN A 59 9.17 -9.29 -4.28
N GLN A 60 9.43 -10.32 -3.46
CA GLN A 60 8.96 -11.68 -3.72
C GLN A 60 7.43 -11.74 -3.78
N ASN A 61 6.74 -11.12 -2.82
CA ASN A 61 5.28 -11.09 -2.81
C ASN A 61 4.72 -10.19 -3.92
N LEU A 62 5.36 -9.05 -4.19
CA LEU A 62 4.99 -8.15 -5.28
C LEU A 62 5.07 -8.85 -6.65
N GLU A 63 6.13 -9.59 -6.93
CA GLU A 63 6.27 -10.38 -8.16
C GLU A 63 5.16 -11.43 -8.28
N ARG A 64 4.83 -12.12 -7.19
CA ARG A 64 3.74 -13.12 -7.16
C ARG A 64 2.37 -12.50 -7.47
N VAL A 65 2.12 -11.28 -7.01
CA VAL A 65 0.84 -10.59 -7.21
C VAL A 65 0.74 -10.01 -8.61
N PHE A 66 1.80 -9.38 -9.11
CA PHE A 66 1.76 -8.55 -10.32
C PHE A 66 2.45 -9.17 -11.55
N GLY A 67 3.05 -10.36 -11.43
CA GLY A 67 3.54 -11.13 -12.58
C GLY A 67 4.88 -10.68 -13.15
N GLY A 68 5.80 -10.21 -12.31
CA GLY A 68 7.20 -9.93 -12.71
C GLY A 68 7.46 -8.66 -13.53
N LEU A 69 6.43 -7.86 -13.83
CA LEU A 69 6.54 -6.58 -14.57
C LEU A 69 6.47 -5.36 -13.63
N LEU A 70 7.12 -5.42 -12.47
CA LEU A 70 7.20 -4.27 -11.57
C LEU A 70 8.53 -3.55 -11.72
N HIS A 71 8.49 -2.39 -12.37
CA HIS A 71 9.52 -1.36 -12.18
C HIS A 71 9.24 -0.61 -10.86
N TYR A 72 9.53 -1.25 -9.74
CA TYR A 72 9.56 -0.58 -8.44
C TYR A 72 10.91 0.14 -8.33
N GLN A 73 10.93 1.45 -8.61
CA GLN A 73 12.13 2.25 -8.38
C GLN A 73 12.25 2.49 -6.87
N LYS A 74 13.36 1.98 -6.32
CA LYS A 74 13.77 2.07 -4.92
C LYS A 74 14.06 3.51 -4.51
#